data_AF-A0A1U7NF29-F1
#
_entry.id   AF-A0A1U7NF29-F1
#
_cell.length_a   1.000
_cell.length_b   1.000
_cell.length_c   1.000
_cell.angle_alpha   90.00
_cell.angle_beta   90.00
_cell.angle_gamma   90.00
#
_symmetry.space_group_name_H-M   'P 1'
#
loop_
_entity.id
_entity.type
_entity.pdbx_description
1 polymer ?
#
loop_
_entity_poly.entity_id
_entity_poly.type
_entity_poly.pdbx_seq_one_letter_code
_entity_poly.pdbx_strand_id
1 'polypeptide(L)'
;MLERQEWNSPYINRTYWIFDHLQELKVTSNEALLLLVISYLNDHQIPIGVETLMKYCHLDDMEVDDLIASLSDKGYLIVDTFNNQVRFRLDGLIEIPTNETAFLKQPVIQEFEQEFKKTLSGSQMDKILQLTSIFGERMVLRALDEASAYEKRSIEYVENILISWKNRNLTIEDIEKGRR
;
A
#
# COMPACT_ATOMS: atom_id res chain seq x y z
N MET A 1 8.69 -0.50 17.91
CA MET A 1 7.84 -0.92 16.78
C MET A 1 7.00 -2.07 17.28
N LEU A 2 5.68 -1.95 17.28
CA LEU A 2 4.77 -3.03 17.69
C LEU A 2 4.67 -4.03 16.54
N GLU A 3 4.69 -5.33 16.85
CA GLU A 3 4.47 -6.36 15.82
C GLU A 3 2.97 -6.43 15.44
N ARG A 4 2.64 -6.82 14.19
CA ARG A 4 1.24 -6.97 13.73
C ARG A 4 0.40 -7.90 14.63
N GLN A 5 1.05 -8.86 15.31
CA GLN A 5 0.41 -9.73 16.30
C GLN A 5 0.02 -8.98 17.59
N GLU A 6 0.82 -8.00 18.02
CA GLU A 6 0.54 -7.21 19.21
C GLU A 6 -0.56 -6.18 18.92
N TRP A 7 -0.60 -5.55 17.75
CA TRP A 7 -1.65 -4.59 17.40
C TRP A 7 -3.07 -5.17 17.40
N ASN A 8 -3.21 -6.40 16.92
CA ASN A 8 -4.49 -7.11 16.93
C ASN A 8 -4.81 -7.75 18.28
N SER A 9 -3.94 -7.61 19.27
CA SER A 9 -4.17 -8.17 20.59
C SER A 9 -5.18 -7.34 21.40
N PRO A 10 -5.97 -8.00 22.28
CA PRO A 10 -7.05 -7.36 23.04
C PRO A 10 -6.56 -6.39 24.12
N TYR A 11 -5.26 -6.41 24.44
CA TYR A 11 -4.65 -5.55 25.45
C TYR A 11 -4.06 -4.25 24.88
N ILE A 12 -4.03 -4.10 23.55
CA ILE A 12 -3.57 -2.85 22.92
C ILE A 12 -4.74 -1.87 22.81
N ASN A 13 -4.55 -0.70 23.41
CA ASN A 13 -5.44 0.43 23.22
C ASN A 13 -5.03 1.20 21.97
N ARG A 14 -5.71 0.92 20.85
CA ARG A 14 -5.43 1.52 19.55
C ARG A 14 -5.70 3.02 19.53
N THR A 15 -6.72 3.47 20.27
CA THR A 15 -7.04 4.90 20.42
C THR A 15 -5.89 5.65 21.08
N TYR A 16 -5.32 5.10 22.15
CA TYR A 16 -4.16 5.67 22.82
C TYR A 16 -2.94 5.74 21.87
N TRP A 17 -2.70 4.66 21.11
CA TRP A 17 -1.61 4.63 20.15
C TRP A 17 -1.76 5.71 19.07
N ILE A 18 -2.97 5.91 18.53
CA ILE A 18 -3.28 6.96 17.55
C ILE A 18 -2.96 8.35 18.11
N PHE A 19 -3.31 8.61 19.37
CA PHE A 19 -2.99 9.88 20.01
C PHE A 19 -1.47 10.09 20.19
N ASP A 20 -0.75 9.04 20.56
CA ASP A 20 0.71 9.10 20.76
C ASP A 20 1.45 9.36 19.45
N HIS A 21 0.94 8.85 18.33
CA HIS A 21 1.55 8.98 16.99
C HIS A 21 0.87 10.03 16.11
N LEU A 22 -0.07 10.81 16.64
CA LEU A 22 -0.86 11.78 15.87
C LEU A 22 0.02 12.83 15.17
N GLN A 23 1.15 13.19 15.78
CA GLN A 23 2.10 14.15 15.21
C GLN A 23 2.89 13.58 14.01
N GLU A 24 3.05 12.26 13.96
CA GLU A 24 3.77 11.56 12.89
C GLU A 24 2.84 11.21 11.72
N LEU A 25 1.56 10.99 12.03
CA LEU A 25 0.51 10.75 11.04
C LEU A 25 0.21 12.05 10.28
N LYS A 26 0.27 12.00 8.94
CA LYS A 26 -0.08 13.14 8.07
C LYS A 26 -1.60 13.22 7.88
N VAL A 27 -2.33 13.34 8.99
CA VAL A 27 -3.79 13.37 9.03
C VAL A 27 -4.31 14.76 9.42
N THR A 28 -5.45 15.13 8.87
CA THR A 28 -6.22 16.31 9.28
C THR A 28 -7.03 16.01 10.54
N SER A 29 -7.59 17.03 11.19
CA SER A 29 -8.41 16.87 12.40
C SER A 29 -9.61 15.93 12.18
N ASN A 30 -10.26 16.01 11.01
CA ASN A 30 -11.42 15.17 10.68
C ASN A 30 -11.02 13.72 10.40
N GLU A 31 -9.89 13.52 9.70
CA GLU A 31 -9.31 12.19 9.48
C GLU A 31 -8.88 11.53 10.79
N ALA A 32 -8.24 12.29 11.68
CA ALA A 32 -7.88 11.84 13.02
C ALA A 32 -9.11 11.40 13.82
N LEU A 33 -10.16 12.22 13.83
CA LEU A 33 -11.42 11.89 14.49
C LEU A 33 -12.02 10.61 13.92
N LEU A 34 -12.04 10.46 12.60
CA LEU A 34 -12.56 9.26 11.95
C LEU A 34 -11.78 8.00 12.35
N LEU A 35 -10.45 8.06 12.41
CA LEU A 35 -9.61 6.95 12.88
C LEU A 35 -9.90 6.58 14.33
N LEU A 36 -10.09 7.57 15.22
CA LEU A 36 -10.42 7.34 16.63
C LEU A 36 -11.82 6.69 16.77
N VAL A 37 -12.80 7.16 15.99
CA VAL A 37 -14.15 6.59 15.97
C VAL A 37 -14.11 5.15 15.49
N ILE A 38 -13.41 4.86 14.39
CA ILE A 38 -13.25 3.49 13.87
C ILE A 38 -12.57 2.60 14.90
N SER A 39 -11.51 3.09 15.57
CA SER A 39 -10.82 2.36 16.65
C SER A 39 -11.78 2.00 17.78
N TYR A 40 -12.57 2.97 18.24
CA TYR A 40 -13.54 2.78 19.32
C TYR A 40 -14.62 1.75 18.92
N LEU A 41 -15.20 1.89 17.71
CA LEU A 41 -16.23 0.96 17.24
C LEU A 41 -15.71 -0.47 17.10
N ASN A 42 -14.47 -0.63 16.61
CA ASN A 42 -13.80 -1.93 16.51
C ASN A 42 -13.55 -2.55 17.90
N ASP A 43 -13.07 -1.78 18.86
CA ASP A 43 -12.80 -2.26 20.23
C ASP A 43 -14.10 -2.73 20.92
N HIS A 44 -15.23 -2.08 20.62
CA HIS A 44 -16.54 -2.44 21.14
C HIS A 44 -17.33 -3.42 20.25
N GLN A 45 -16.74 -3.93 19.17
CA GLN A 45 -17.38 -4.84 18.19
C GLN A 45 -18.71 -4.29 17.62
N ILE A 46 -18.82 -2.96 17.52
CA ILE A 46 -19.99 -2.29 16.97
C ILE A 46 -19.86 -2.31 15.44
N PRO A 47 -20.89 -2.76 14.69
CA PRO A 47 -20.84 -2.75 13.24
C PRO A 47 -20.68 -1.32 12.73
N ILE A 48 -19.67 -1.11 11.89
CA ILE A 48 -19.34 0.19 11.32
C ILE A 48 -20.14 0.35 10.02
N GLY A 49 -21.14 1.23 10.05
CA GLY A 49 -21.84 1.70 8.86
C GLY A 49 -21.57 3.19 8.62
N VAL A 50 -21.71 3.64 7.38
CA VAL A 50 -21.51 5.05 6.99
C VAL A 50 -22.39 5.98 7.83
N GLU A 51 -23.65 5.62 8.06
CA GLU A 51 -24.56 6.37 8.94
C GLU A 51 -24.05 6.53 10.38
N THR A 52 -23.29 5.55 10.88
CA THR A 52 -22.72 5.61 12.23
C THR A 52 -21.54 6.56 12.26
N LEU A 53 -20.67 6.50 11.24
CA LEU A 53 -19.54 7.41 11.09
C LEU A 53 -19.99 8.87 10.93
N MET A 54 -21.03 9.12 10.13
CA MET A 54 -21.65 10.45 9.99
C MET A 54 -22.11 11.01 11.33
N LYS A 55 -22.78 10.20 12.16
CA LYS A 55 -23.28 10.64 13.49
C LYS A 55 -22.16 11.02 14.45
N TYR A 56 -21.06 10.25 14.46
CA TYR A 56 -19.93 10.53 15.35
C TYR A 56 -19.06 11.69 14.87
N CYS A 57 -18.89 11.84 13.56
CA CYS A 57 -18.05 12.89 12.99
C CYS A 57 -18.81 14.21 12.77
N HIS A 58 -20.15 14.18 12.81
CA HIS A 58 -21.02 15.31 12.46
C HIS A 58 -20.78 15.81 11.03
N LEU A 59 -20.55 14.88 10.10
CA LEU A 59 -20.26 15.14 8.69
C LEU A 59 -21.36 14.58 7.79
N ASP A 60 -21.43 15.07 6.56
CA ASP A 60 -22.31 14.51 5.55
C ASP A 60 -21.74 13.23 4.90
N ASP A 61 -22.57 12.57 4.09
CA ASP A 61 -22.23 11.29 3.44
C ASP A 61 -21.02 11.44 2.51
N MET A 62 -20.97 12.56 1.76
CA MET A 62 -19.90 12.86 0.81
C MET A 62 -18.57 13.13 1.51
N GLU A 63 -18.60 13.91 2.59
CA GLU A 63 -17.44 14.22 3.42
C GLU A 63 -16.88 12.96 4.10
N VAL A 64 -17.74 12.05 4.58
CA VAL A 64 -17.30 10.78 5.18
C VAL A 64 -16.65 9.89 4.12
N ASP A 65 -17.24 9.78 2.94
CA ASP A 65 -16.66 9.01 1.83
C ASP A 65 -15.32 9.59 1.36
N ASP A 66 -15.20 10.91 1.26
CA ASP A 66 -13.95 11.60 0.92
C ASP A 66 -12.86 11.35 1.98
N LEU A 67 -13.23 11.34 3.27
CA LEU A 67 -12.30 11.02 4.35
C LEU A 67 -11.88 9.55 4.33
N ILE A 68 -12.80 8.62 4.08
CA ILE A 68 -12.48 7.19 3.94
C ILE A 68 -11.54 6.99 2.77
N ALA A 69 -11.81 7.63 1.62
CA ALA A 69 -10.96 7.57 0.44
C ALA A 69 -9.56 8.14 0.73
N SER A 70 -9.48 9.32 1.34
CA SER A 70 -8.21 9.96 1.71
C SER A 70 -7.39 9.11 2.70
N LEU A 71 -8.02 8.55 3.73
CA LEU A 71 -7.35 7.66 4.69
C LEU A 71 -6.91 6.34 4.06
N SER A 72 -7.68 5.82 3.11
CA SER A 72 -7.34 4.61 2.37
C SER A 72 -6.19 4.86 1.39
N ASP A 73 -6.17 6.02 0.74
CA ASP A 73 -5.06 6.45 -0.13
C ASP A 73 -3.77 6.68 0.64
N LYS A 74 -3.87 7.17 1.88
CA LYS A 74 -2.72 7.30 2.79
C LYS A 74 -2.26 5.95 3.36
N GLY A 75 -3.00 4.87 3.13
CA GLY A 75 -2.70 3.53 3.64
C GLY A 75 -2.99 3.35 5.13
N TYR A 76 -3.65 4.31 5.78
CA TYR A 76 -3.99 4.25 7.21
C TYR A 76 -5.24 3.40 7.48
N LEU A 77 -6.14 3.34 6.49
CA LEU A 77 -7.41 2.64 6.58
C LEU A 77 -7.49 1.58 5.48
N ILE A 78 -7.81 0.36 5.88
CA ILE A 78 -8.06 -0.75 4.95
C ILE A 78 -9.54 -1.13 5.07
N VAL A 79 -10.25 -1.07 3.95
CA VAL A 79 -11.66 -1.44 3.88
C VAL A 79 -11.79 -2.79 3.21
N ASP A 80 -12.18 -3.80 3.97
CA ASP A 80 -12.40 -5.16 3.47
C ASP A 80 -13.85 -5.59 3.61
N THR A 81 -14.25 -6.58 2.83
CA THR A 81 -15.54 -7.26 3.00
C THR A 81 -15.30 -8.66 3.57
N PHE A 82 -15.88 -8.92 4.75
CA PHE A 82 -15.84 -10.25 5.37
C PHE A 82 -17.25 -10.64 5.79
N ASN A 83 -17.72 -11.81 5.36
CA ASN A 83 -19.08 -12.30 5.62
C ASN A 83 -20.19 -11.30 5.25
N ASN A 84 -20.13 -10.69 4.05
CA ASN A 84 -21.09 -9.67 3.59
C ASN A 84 -21.16 -8.41 4.47
N GLN A 85 -20.20 -8.19 5.36
CA GLN A 85 -20.10 -6.98 6.18
C GLN A 85 -18.81 -6.23 5.83
N VAL A 86 -18.93 -4.91 5.73
CA VAL A 86 -17.77 -4.02 5.56
C VAL A 86 -17.02 -3.97 6.89
N ARG A 87 -15.73 -4.28 6.85
CA ARG A 87 -14.81 -4.18 7.98
C ARG A 87 -13.78 -3.10 7.69
N PHE A 88 -13.65 -2.17 8.62
CA PHE A 88 -12.66 -1.12 8.60
C PHE A 88 -11.50 -1.53 9.50
N ARG A 89 -10.33 -1.78 8.91
CA ARG A 89 -9.12 -2.19 9.61
C ARG A 89 -8.14 -1.03 9.67
N LEU A 90 -7.59 -0.81 10.86
CA LEU A 90 -6.58 0.22 11.15
C LEU A 90 -5.16 -0.37 11.20
N ASP A 91 -4.97 -1.58 10.64
CA ASP A 91 -3.66 -2.24 10.56
C ASP A 91 -2.63 -1.34 9.84
N GLY A 92 -3.11 -0.49 8.93
CA GLY A 92 -2.34 0.52 8.22
C GLY A 92 -1.66 1.60 9.09
N LEU A 93 -2.07 1.76 10.35
CA LEU A 93 -1.53 2.77 11.25
C LEU A 93 -0.19 2.37 11.88
N ILE A 94 -0.07 1.12 12.32
CA ILE A 94 1.21 0.52 12.77
C ILE A 94 2.13 0.25 11.59
N GLU A 95 1.56 0.03 10.42
CA GLU A 95 2.25 0.08 9.14
C GLU A 95 2.52 1.54 8.74
N ILE A 96 3.03 2.36 9.68
CA ILE A 96 3.82 3.52 9.28
C ILE A 96 4.84 2.95 8.28
N PRO A 97 4.80 3.38 7.01
CA PRO A 97 5.64 2.78 6.02
C PRO A 97 7.08 3.16 6.36
N THR A 98 7.80 2.21 6.94
CA THR A 98 8.96 1.70 6.20
C THR A 98 8.39 1.03 4.95
N ASN A 99 7.97 1.84 3.99
CA ASN A 99 7.50 1.55 2.63
C ASN A 99 6.40 0.47 2.35
N GLU A 100 5.98 -0.40 3.27
CA GLU A 100 5.31 -1.65 2.87
C GLU A 100 3.84 -1.59 2.38
N THR A 101 3.03 -0.59 2.73
CA THR A 101 1.60 -0.57 2.36
C THR A 101 1.17 0.53 1.39
N ALA A 102 2.07 1.44 1.04
CA ALA A 102 1.95 2.26 -0.17
C ALA A 102 2.20 1.44 -1.45
N PHE A 103 2.69 0.20 -1.32
CA PHE A 103 3.04 -0.63 -2.46
C PHE A 103 1.83 -1.18 -3.23
N LEU A 104 0.66 -1.30 -2.60
CA LEU A 104 -0.55 -1.89 -3.21
C LEU A 104 -1.17 -1.03 -4.33
N LYS A 105 -0.62 0.17 -4.60
CA LYS A 105 -1.07 1.06 -5.69
C LYS A 105 0.06 1.58 -6.59
N GLN A 106 1.26 0.99 -6.58
CA GLN A 106 2.26 1.40 -7.56
C GLN A 106 1.95 0.79 -8.94
N PRO A 107 1.93 1.60 -10.03
CA PRO A 107 1.70 1.10 -11.38
C PRO A 107 2.64 -0.04 -11.74
N VAL A 108 3.92 0.06 -11.34
CA VAL A 108 4.92 -0.99 -11.57
C VAL A 108 4.54 -2.34 -10.97
N ILE A 109 3.90 -2.40 -9.80
CA ILE A 109 3.52 -3.67 -9.18
C ILE A 109 2.37 -4.32 -9.95
N GLN A 110 1.39 -3.53 -10.37
CA GLN A 110 0.24 -4.01 -11.15
C GLN A 110 0.69 -4.60 -12.50
N GLU A 111 1.62 -3.94 -13.18
CA GLU A 111 2.20 -4.43 -14.44
C GLU A 111 2.90 -5.79 -14.26
N PHE A 112 3.65 -5.97 -13.17
CA PHE A 112 4.28 -7.27 -12.88
C PHE A 112 3.25 -8.36 -12.58
N GLU A 113 2.20 -8.07 -11.81
CA GLU A 113 1.14 -9.05 -11.51
C GLU A 113 0.36 -9.44 -12.77
N GLN A 114 0.09 -8.48 -13.64
CA GLN A 114 -0.58 -8.70 -14.92
C GLN A 114 0.26 -9.57 -15.85
N GLU A 115 1.56 -9.28 -16.00
CA GLU A 115 2.46 -10.07 -16.83
C GLU A 115 2.68 -11.49 -16.27
N PHE A 116 2.86 -11.59 -14.95
CA PHE A 116 3.10 -12.89 -14.30
C PHE A 116 1.84 -13.71 -14.11
N LYS A 117 0.65 -13.13 -14.33
CA LYS A 117 -0.67 -13.74 -14.14
C LYS A 117 -0.84 -14.36 -12.75
N LYS A 118 -0.19 -13.75 -11.75
CA LYS A 118 -0.22 -14.19 -10.35
C LYS A 118 -0.02 -12.99 -9.44
N THR A 119 -0.53 -13.12 -8.22
CA THR A 119 -0.23 -12.18 -7.16
C THR A 119 1.24 -12.32 -6.74
N LEU A 120 1.87 -11.19 -6.43
CA LEU A 120 3.24 -11.17 -5.91
C LEU A 120 3.22 -11.39 -4.39
N SER A 121 4.24 -12.07 -3.87
CA SER A 121 4.47 -12.09 -2.42
C SER A 121 5.07 -10.76 -1.94
N GLY A 122 4.96 -10.44 -0.64
CA GLY A 122 5.57 -9.24 -0.07
C GLY A 122 7.06 -9.11 -0.41
N SER A 123 7.82 -10.19 -0.23
CA SER A 123 9.25 -10.23 -0.59
C SER A 123 9.54 -9.98 -2.09
N GLN A 124 8.62 -10.33 -2.98
CA GLN A 124 8.75 -10.09 -4.42
C GLN A 124 8.47 -8.64 -4.76
N MET A 125 7.45 -8.07 -4.12
CA MET A 125 7.10 -6.67 -4.18
C MET A 125 8.29 -5.81 -3.74
N ASP A 126 8.81 -6.06 -2.53
CA ASP A 126 9.96 -5.33 -1.96
C ASP A 126 11.15 -5.31 -2.92
N LYS A 127 11.41 -6.45 -3.56
CA LYS A 127 12.48 -6.58 -4.54
C LYS A 127 12.24 -5.74 -5.79
N ILE A 128 11.02 -5.73 -6.33
CA ILE A 128 10.66 -4.88 -7.48
C ILE A 128 10.81 -3.40 -7.12
N LEU A 129 10.44 -3.03 -5.90
CA LEU A 129 10.48 -1.64 -5.43
C LEU A 129 11.90 -1.16 -5.19
N GLN A 130 12.75 -2.04 -4.66
CA GLN A 130 14.18 -1.82 -4.59
C GLN A 130 14.78 -1.59 -5.99
N LEU A 131 14.41 -2.42 -6.98
CA LEU A 131 14.86 -2.23 -8.36
C LEU A 131 14.36 -0.90 -8.94
N THR A 132 13.09 -0.55 -8.70
CA THR A 132 12.49 0.72 -9.14
C THR A 132 13.20 1.93 -8.52
N SER A 133 13.61 1.84 -7.26
CA SER A 133 14.39 2.89 -6.59
C SER A 133 15.79 3.05 -7.18
N ILE A 134 16.44 1.94 -7.59
CA ILE A 134 17.81 1.95 -8.12
C ILE A 134 17.86 2.37 -9.60
N PHE A 135 16.96 1.85 -10.42
CA PHE A 135 16.99 1.97 -11.88
C PHE A 135 15.94 2.92 -12.46
N GLY A 136 14.93 3.27 -11.66
CA GLY A 136 13.77 4.05 -12.10
C GLY A 136 12.70 3.16 -12.72
N GLU A 137 11.43 3.50 -12.44
CA GLU A 137 10.24 2.75 -12.85
C GLU A 137 10.21 2.41 -14.35
N ARG A 138 10.46 3.40 -15.21
CA ARG A 138 10.45 3.22 -16.67
C ARG A 138 11.48 2.19 -17.14
N MET A 139 12.64 2.11 -16.49
CA MET A 139 13.67 1.14 -16.85
C MET A 139 13.27 -0.27 -16.41
N VAL A 140 12.69 -0.39 -15.22
CA VAL A 140 12.19 -1.68 -14.70
C VAL A 140 11.06 -2.24 -15.56
N LEU A 141 10.12 -1.40 -16.00
CA LEU A 141 9.04 -1.81 -16.92
C LEU A 141 9.57 -2.30 -18.27
N ARG A 142 10.60 -1.65 -18.83
CA ARG A 142 11.23 -2.15 -20.08
C ARG A 142 11.94 -3.47 -19.90
N ALA A 143 12.56 -3.70 -18.74
CA ALA A 143 13.16 -4.99 -18.44
C ALA A 143 12.10 -6.07 -18.26
N LEU A 144 10.92 -5.73 -17.72
CA LEU A 144 9.75 -6.62 -17.67
C LEU A 144 9.24 -6.97 -19.08
N ASP A 145 9.08 -5.99 -19.96
CA ASP A 145 8.68 -6.20 -21.37
C ASP A 145 9.63 -7.19 -22.06
N GLU A 146 10.94 -7.00 -21.89
CA GLU A 146 11.96 -7.88 -22.47
C GLU A 146 11.93 -9.28 -21.84
N ALA A 147 11.76 -9.38 -20.52
CA ALA A 147 11.59 -10.64 -19.83
C ALA A 147 10.37 -11.43 -20.35
N SER A 148 9.26 -10.73 -20.63
CA SER A 148 8.06 -11.35 -21.21
C SER A 148 8.27 -11.78 -22.67
N ALA A 149 8.99 -10.98 -23.47
CA ALA A 149 9.34 -11.33 -24.85
C ALA A 149 10.23 -12.59 -24.96
N TYR A 150 11.07 -12.85 -23.95
CA TYR A 150 11.88 -14.07 -23.85
C TYR A 150 11.18 -15.22 -23.09
N GLU A 151 9.89 -15.08 -22.77
CA GLU A 151 9.09 -16.02 -21.99
C GLU A 151 9.68 -16.37 -20.60
N LYS A 152 10.58 -15.52 -20.08
CA LYS A 152 11.25 -15.69 -18.78
C LYS A 152 10.69 -14.71 -17.77
N ARG A 153 9.49 -15.03 -17.28
CA ARG A 153 8.73 -14.21 -16.33
C ARG A 153 9.19 -14.43 -14.88
N SER A 154 10.43 -14.03 -14.58
CA SER A 154 10.98 -14.05 -13.23
C SER A 154 11.65 -12.73 -12.87
N ILE A 155 11.51 -12.33 -11.60
CA ILE A 155 12.13 -11.10 -11.08
C ILE A 155 13.66 -11.18 -11.18
N GLU A 156 14.23 -12.37 -11.00
CA GLU A 156 15.65 -12.62 -11.20
C GLU A 156 16.09 -12.35 -12.64
N TYR A 157 15.27 -12.68 -13.63
CA TYR A 157 15.59 -12.42 -15.02
C TYR A 157 15.52 -10.92 -15.33
N VAL A 158 14.49 -10.22 -14.83
CA VAL A 158 14.38 -8.76 -14.91
C VAL A 158 15.59 -8.08 -14.27
N GLU A 159 16.00 -8.51 -13.08
CA GLU A 159 17.19 -8.00 -12.38
C GLU A 159 18.47 -8.20 -13.20
N ASN A 160 18.65 -9.37 -13.81
CA ASN A 160 19.79 -9.63 -14.68
C ASN A 160 19.83 -8.71 -15.91
N ILE A 161 18.67 -8.44 -16.52
CA ILE A 161 18.55 -7.48 -17.64
C ILE A 161 18.99 -6.09 -17.17
N LEU A 162 18.47 -5.61 -16.04
CA LEU A 162 18.80 -4.30 -15.47
C LEU A 162 20.29 -4.17 -15.15
N ILE A 163 20.89 -5.20 -14.55
CA ILE A 163 22.34 -5.25 -14.28
C ILE A 163 23.13 -5.22 -15.59
N SER A 164 22.70 -5.95 -16.61
CA SER A 164 23.37 -5.97 -17.91
C SER A 164 23.37 -4.60 -18.58
N TRP A 165 22.25 -3.86 -18.49
CA TRP A 165 22.12 -2.52 -19.04
C TRP A 165 22.98 -1.51 -18.28
N LYS A 166 23.01 -1.60 -16.95
CA LYS A 166 23.90 -0.78 -16.11
C LYS A 166 25.37 -1.02 -16.41
N ASN A 167 25.78 -2.27 -16.58
CA ASN A 167 27.17 -2.60 -16.93
C ASN A 167 27.56 -2.07 -18.33
N ARG A 168 26.59 -1.88 -19.22
CA ARG A 168 26.78 -1.31 -20.56
C ARG A 168 26.61 0.22 -20.59
N ASN A 169 26.35 0.88 -19.45
CA ASN A 169 26.01 2.30 -19.36
C ASN A 169 24.88 2.72 -20.31
N LEU A 170 23.91 1.84 -20.55
CA LEU A 170 22.78 2.12 -21.44
C LEU A 170 21.77 3.03 -20.72
N THR A 171 21.36 4.09 -21.39
CA THR A 171 20.27 4.95 -20.92
C THR A 171 18.91 4.42 -21.37
N ILE A 172 17.82 4.86 -20.73
CA ILE A 172 16.45 4.52 -21.13
C ILE A 172 16.21 4.88 -22.60
N GLU A 173 16.76 6.00 -23.07
CA GLU A 173 16.65 6.41 -24.47
C GLU A 173 17.40 5.49 -25.44
N ASP A 174 18.53 4.91 -25.03
CA ASP A 174 19.26 3.92 -25.85
C ASP A 174 18.43 2.64 -25.99
N ILE A 175 17.80 2.19 -24.90
CA ILE A 175 16.93 1.00 -24.87
C ILE A 175 15.69 1.23 -25.74
N GLU A 176 15.04 2.39 -25.62
CA GLU A 176 13.87 2.75 -26.44
C GLU A 176 14.22 2.91 -27.93
N LYS A 177 15.47 3.27 -28.26
CA LYS A 177 16.00 3.30 -29.64
C LYS A 177 16.48 1.93 -30.14
N GLY A 178 16.34 0.87 -29.34
CA GLY A 178 16.70 -0.50 -29.73
C GLY A 178 18.18 -0.84 -29.61
N ARG A 179 18.99 -0.03 -28.92
CA ARG A 179 20.34 -0.44 -28.53
C ARG A 179 20.22 -1.42 -27.37
N ARG A 180 20.61 -2.67 -27.64
CA ARG A 180 20.62 -3.78 -26.68
C ARG A 180 22.04 -4.27 -26.50
#